data_AF-A0A424Z3G1-F1
#
_entry.id   AF-A0A424Z3G1-F1
#
_cell.length_a   1.000
_cell.length_b   1.000
_cell.length_c   1.000
_cell.angle_alpha   90.00
_cell.angle_beta   90.00
_cell.angle_gamma   90.00
#
_symmetry.space_group_name_H-M   'P 1'
#
loop_
_entity.id
_entity.type
_entity.pdbx_description
1 polymer ?
#
loop_
_entity_poly.entity_id
_entity_poly.type
_entity_poly.pdbx_seq_one_letter_code
_entity_poly.pdbx_strand_id
1 'polypeptide(L)'
;LIGGFIAGSIVATIMMLKFFDLRFKVFKWNHVKQILSFSFWLFLTASGVALYSHSDVVLIGYFLEESDVGVYQVVFQFTAIATILAGAIKTTLWPKVSRWGKIYDTRSVENSISRGLTYSFLMAFPIIIGGILLGERMLYFFYGAGFAWGYTALIILFSVKAITILNSFFTMSLSALDRQKDAFIVTAFSATINIVLNILLIPQMGIEGAALATAITITVNTVLSGYILSRIIQIRIEFNSLINIIKGTSIMALFVMVYITFVQLESVWLTLLPIFVGAIIYIHIMIRLEPKIYHELKAIYTKLNLPWGQAL
;
A
#
# COMPACT_ATOMS: atom_id res chain seq x y z
N LEU A 1 12.55 19.30 -0.07
CA LEU A 1 12.60 17.90 0.41
C LEU A 1 14.00 17.51 0.94
N ILE A 2 15.06 17.60 0.13
CA ILE A 2 16.44 17.25 0.55
C ILE A 2 16.94 18.13 1.71
N GLY A 3 16.73 19.45 1.66
CA GLY A 3 17.13 20.35 2.76
C GLY A 3 16.44 20.07 4.09
N GLY A 4 15.17 19.65 4.05
CA GLY A 4 14.42 19.27 5.27
C GLY A 4 14.92 17.96 5.87
N PHE A 5 15.31 16.99 5.04
CA PHE A 5 15.93 15.74 5.48
C PHE A 5 17.30 16.00 6.12
N ILE A 6 18.12 16.86 5.52
CA ILE A 6 19.42 17.27 6.05
C ILE A 6 19.24 17.97 7.40
N ALA A 7 18.35 18.97 7.48
CA ALA A 7 18.07 19.69 8.71
C ALA A 7 17.55 18.77 9.83
N GLY A 8 16.62 17.86 9.51
CA GLY A 8 16.11 16.88 10.46
C GLY A 8 17.18 15.91 10.96
N SER A 9 18.08 15.46 10.09
CA SER A 9 19.20 14.59 10.46
C SER A 9 20.20 15.28 11.39
N ILE A 10 20.46 16.57 11.15
CA ILE A 10 21.32 17.40 12.02
C ILE A 10 20.67 17.56 13.40
N VAL A 11 19.38 17.89 13.48
CA VAL A 11 18.65 18.04 14.75
C VAL A 11 18.64 16.72 15.53
N ALA A 12 18.36 15.60 14.86
CA ALA A 12 18.38 14.28 15.49
C ALA A 12 19.77 13.91 16.04
N THR A 13 20.83 14.25 15.29
CA THR A 13 22.22 14.04 15.72
C THR A 13 22.54 14.86 16.97
N ILE A 14 22.17 16.15 16.98
CA ILE A 14 22.38 17.02 18.15
C ILE A 14 21.63 16.51 19.38
N MET A 15 20.39 16.05 19.21
CA MET A 15 19.62 15.45 20.31
C MET A 15 20.27 14.16 20.82
N MET A 16 20.77 13.30 19.92
CA MET A 16 21.50 12.08 20.29
C MET A 16 22.77 12.38 21.09
N LEU A 17 23.56 13.36 20.66
CA LEU A 17 24.78 13.79 21.38
C LEU A 17 24.48 14.34 22.78
N LYS A 18 23.28 14.89 22.98
CA LYS A 18 22.86 15.50 24.26
C LYS A 18 22.27 14.50 25.26
N PHE A 19 21.71 13.38 24.78
CA PHE A 19 21.07 12.36 25.60
C PHE A 19 21.91 11.09 25.82
N PHE A 20 22.92 10.83 24.99
CA PHE A 20 23.84 9.70 25.17
C PHE A 20 25.20 10.16 25.67
N ASP A 21 25.66 9.57 26.79
CA ASP A 21 27.05 9.67 27.25
C ASP A 21 27.98 8.95 26.26
N LEU A 22 28.37 9.66 25.21
CA LEU A 22 29.28 9.16 24.19
C LEU A 22 30.69 9.07 24.73
N ARG A 23 31.03 7.91 25.29
CA ARG A 23 32.42 7.56 25.60
C ARG A 23 33.15 7.25 24.29
N PHE A 24 33.98 8.18 23.82
CA PHE A 24 34.87 7.97 22.68
C PHE A 24 35.79 6.78 22.95
N LYS A 25 35.49 5.65 22.30
CA LYS A 25 36.33 4.45 22.32
C LYS A 25 37.10 4.40 21.00
N VAL A 26 38.42 4.20 21.07
CA VAL A 26 39.28 4.18 19.88
C VAL A 26 38.79 3.09 18.92
N PHE A 27 38.30 3.53 17.76
CA PHE A 27 37.73 2.68 16.74
C PHE A 27 38.83 1.82 16.11
N LYS A 28 38.91 0.54 16.48
CA LYS A 28 39.85 -0.39 15.82
C LYS A 28 39.42 -0.62 14.37
N TRP A 29 40.38 -0.74 13.45
CA TRP A 29 40.14 -0.90 12.01
C TRP A 29 39.23 -2.10 11.66
N ASN A 30 39.24 -3.16 12.48
CA ASN A 30 38.29 -4.28 12.35
C ASN A 30 36.82 -3.87 12.54
N HIS A 31 36.51 -2.91 13.42
CA HIS A 31 35.14 -2.41 13.59
C HIS A 31 34.71 -1.57 12.39
N VAL A 32 35.61 -0.76 11.82
CA VAL A 32 35.33 -0.01 10.57
C VAL A 32 35.05 -0.97 9.43
N LYS A 33 35.86 -2.05 9.29
CA LYS A 33 35.67 -3.07 8.25
C LYS A 33 34.36 -3.85 8.42
N GLN A 34 33.98 -4.18 9.67
CA GLN A 34 32.68 -4.82 9.96
C GLN A 34 31.49 -3.89 9.65
N ILE A 35 31.58 -2.62 10.06
CA ILE A 35 30.52 -1.63 9.79
C ILE A 35 30.41 -1.37 8.29
N LEU A 36 31.53 -1.18 7.58
CA LEU A 36 31.52 -1.02 6.12
C LEU A 36 30.95 -2.25 5.42
N SER A 37 31.34 -3.47 5.83
CA SER A 37 30.76 -4.68 5.26
C SER A 37 29.26 -4.75 5.51
N PHE A 38 28.81 -4.45 6.72
CA PHE A 38 27.39 -4.45 7.07
C PHE A 38 26.62 -3.37 6.30
N SER A 39 27.11 -2.13 6.28
CA SER A 39 26.53 -1.02 5.54
C SER A 39 26.52 -1.27 4.04
N PHE A 40 27.53 -1.95 3.49
CA PHE A 40 27.58 -2.35 2.09
C PHE A 40 26.48 -3.37 1.76
N TRP A 41 26.29 -4.40 2.60
CA TRP A 41 25.19 -5.36 2.44
C TRP A 41 23.81 -4.71 2.61
N LEU A 42 23.68 -3.77 3.55
CA LEU A 42 22.45 -3.01 3.76
C LEU A 42 22.15 -2.10 2.57
N PHE A 43 23.17 -1.42 2.02
CA PHE A 43 23.07 -0.63 0.80
C PHE A 43 22.66 -1.49 -0.38
N LEU A 44 23.32 -2.63 -0.62
CA LEU A 44 22.94 -3.59 -1.67
C LEU A 44 21.50 -4.08 -1.53
N THR A 45 21.05 -4.33 -0.31
CA THR A 45 19.66 -4.76 -0.04
C THR A 45 18.69 -3.62 -0.34
N ALA A 46 18.98 -2.41 0.13
CA ALA A 46 18.15 -1.22 -0.12
C ALA A 46 18.11 -0.84 -1.61
N SER A 47 19.26 -0.88 -2.29
CA SER A 47 19.38 -0.66 -3.73
C SER A 47 18.72 -1.78 -4.52
N GLY A 48 18.82 -3.04 -4.11
CA GLY A 48 18.12 -4.15 -4.75
C GLY A 48 16.60 -4.01 -4.64
N VAL A 49 16.09 -3.56 -3.49
CA VAL A 49 14.67 -3.23 -3.30
C VAL A 49 14.26 -2.03 -4.15
N ALA A 50 15.10 -1.00 -4.26
CA ALA A 50 14.85 0.15 -5.13
C ALA A 50 14.84 -0.26 -6.61
N LEU A 51 15.81 -1.04 -7.06
CA LEU A 51 15.89 -1.57 -8.43
C LEU A 51 14.70 -2.45 -8.75
N TYR A 52 14.28 -3.35 -7.85
CA TYR A 52 13.08 -4.16 -8.00
C TYR A 52 11.81 -3.29 -8.09
N SER A 53 11.69 -2.28 -7.24
CA SER A 53 10.51 -1.40 -7.20
C SER A 53 10.46 -0.42 -8.37
N HIS A 54 11.58 -0.19 -9.06
CA HIS A 54 11.70 0.72 -10.20
C HIS A 54 12.06 0.00 -11.50
N SER A 55 12.02 -1.33 -11.54
CA SER A 55 12.31 -2.11 -12.75
C SER A 55 11.35 -1.75 -13.88
N ASP A 56 10.06 -1.58 -13.57
CA ASP A 56 9.05 -1.08 -14.52
C ASP A 56 9.49 0.27 -15.13
N VAL A 57 9.89 1.22 -14.29
CA VAL A 57 10.29 2.58 -14.70
C VAL A 57 11.53 2.56 -15.59
N VAL A 58 12.51 1.71 -15.26
CA VAL A 58 13.73 1.55 -16.06
C VAL A 58 13.41 0.95 -17.42
N LEU A 59 12.54 -0.08 -17.48
CA LEU A 59 12.16 -0.72 -18.73
C LEU A 59 11.27 0.18 -19.60
N ILE A 60 10.37 0.96 -18.99
CA ILE A 60 9.62 2.01 -19.68
C ILE A 60 10.57 3.03 -20.29
N GLY A 61 11.55 3.54 -19.53
CA GLY A 61 12.53 4.51 -20.05
C GLY A 61 13.49 3.94 -21.09
N TYR A 62 13.60 2.61 -21.20
CA TYR A 62 14.38 1.94 -22.25
C TYR A 62 13.58 1.74 -23.53
N PHE A 63 12.30 1.37 -23.44
CA PHE A 63 11.46 1.05 -24.60
C PHE A 63 10.61 2.22 -25.11
N LEU A 64 10.29 3.19 -24.26
CA LEU A 64 9.37 4.29 -24.54
C LEU A 64 10.05 5.66 -24.29
N GLU A 65 9.29 6.75 -24.39
CA GLU A 65 9.80 8.11 -24.22
C GLU A 65 9.87 8.53 -22.73
N GLU A 66 10.68 9.55 -22.42
CA GLU A 66 10.80 10.07 -21.05
C GLU A 66 9.46 10.60 -20.49
N SER A 67 8.56 11.08 -21.35
CA SER A 67 7.20 11.47 -20.97
C SER A 67 6.40 10.30 -20.42
N ASP A 68 6.57 9.11 -20.97
CA ASP A 68 5.83 7.90 -20.56
C ASP A 68 6.27 7.44 -19.16
N VAL A 69 7.57 7.60 -18.86
CA VAL A 69 8.11 7.38 -17.51
C VAL A 69 7.44 8.31 -16.50
N GLY A 70 7.35 9.60 -16.83
CA GLY A 70 6.72 10.60 -15.97
C GLY A 70 5.24 10.29 -15.70
N VAL A 71 4.49 9.94 -16.73
CA VAL A 71 3.06 9.60 -16.62
C VAL A 71 2.87 8.33 -15.79
N TYR A 72 3.62 7.27 -16.07
CA TYR A 72 3.52 6.02 -15.31
C TYR A 72 3.86 6.22 -13.84
N GLN A 73 4.90 7.00 -13.52
CA GLN A 73 5.29 7.27 -12.14
C GLN A 73 4.21 8.04 -11.38
N VAL A 74 3.56 9.02 -12.01
CA VAL A 74 2.42 9.74 -11.44
C VAL A 74 1.26 8.79 -11.18
N VAL A 75 0.90 7.96 -12.16
CA VAL A 75 -0.18 6.97 -12.03
C VAL A 75 0.12 5.97 -10.90
N PHE A 76 1.34 5.46 -10.83
CA PHE A 76 1.78 4.53 -9.79
C PHE A 76 1.69 5.16 -8.39
N GLN A 77 2.16 6.40 -8.24
CA GLN A 77 2.08 7.14 -6.98
C GLN A 77 0.63 7.44 -6.59
N PHE A 78 -0.21 7.80 -7.56
CA PHE A 78 -1.63 8.08 -7.34
C PHE A 78 -2.36 6.87 -6.77
N THR A 79 -2.11 5.68 -7.34
CA THR A 79 -2.74 4.43 -6.88
C THR A 79 -2.18 3.95 -5.54
N ALA A 80 -1.00 4.41 -5.11
CA ALA A 80 -0.38 4.00 -3.84
C ALA A 80 -1.21 4.42 -2.60
N ILE A 81 -2.03 5.47 -2.73
CA ILE A 81 -2.92 5.97 -1.66
C ILE A 81 -3.82 4.85 -1.10
N ALA A 82 -4.27 3.93 -1.96
CA ALA A 82 -5.10 2.79 -1.55
C ALA A 82 -4.40 1.81 -0.58
N THR A 83 -3.07 1.85 -0.50
CA THR A 83 -2.26 0.90 0.29
C THR A 83 -1.62 1.51 1.54
N ILE A 84 -1.78 2.82 1.76
CA ILE A 84 -1.13 3.53 2.88
C ILE A 84 -1.53 2.92 4.23
N LEU A 85 -2.81 2.65 4.44
CA LEU A 85 -3.30 2.08 5.71
C LEU A 85 -2.78 0.65 5.92
N ALA A 86 -2.75 -0.17 4.87
CA ALA A 86 -2.16 -1.50 4.94
C ALA A 86 -0.68 -1.44 5.36
N GLY A 87 0.07 -0.47 4.83
CA GLY A 87 1.45 -0.19 5.24
C GLY A 87 1.57 0.13 6.74
N ALA A 88 0.73 1.05 7.26
CA ALA A 88 0.74 1.44 8.67
C ALA A 88 0.34 0.29 9.62
N ILE A 89 -0.65 -0.52 9.23
CA ILE A 89 -1.05 -1.69 10.01
C ILE A 89 0.08 -2.73 9.99
N LYS A 90 0.70 -2.98 8.84
CA LYS A 90 1.80 -3.93 8.70
C LYS A 90 2.99 -3.60 9.62
N THR A 91 3.41 -2.33 9.68
CA THR A 91 4.55 -1.93 10.52
C THR A 91 4.29 -2.13 12.00
N THR A 92 3.05 -1.97 12.45
CA THR A 92 2.66 -2.20 13.84
C THR A 92 2.41 -3.68 14.18
N LEU A 93 1.91 -4.46 13.22
CA LEU A 93 1.67 -5.89 13.40
C LEU A 93 2.95 -6.72 13.30
N TRP A 94 3.96 -6.28 12.55
CA TRP A 94 5.19 -7.06 12.32
C TRP A 94 5.85 -7.57 13.62
N PRO A 95 6.20 -6.71 14.59
CA PRO A 95 6.82 -7.18 15.82
C PRO A 95 5.89 -8.07 16.65
N LYS A 96 4.57 -7.85 16.58
CA LYS A 96 3.58 -8.66 17.31
C LYS A 96 3.46 -10.06 16.73
N VAL A 97 3.35 -10.18 15.41
CA VAL A 97 3.30 -11.46 14.70
C VAL A 97 4.57 -12.26 14.95
N SER A 98 5.75 -11.62 14.91
CA SER A 98 7.01 -12.31 15.22
C SER A 98 7.07 -12.82 16.66
N ARG A 99 6.60 -12.02 17.63
CA ARG A 99 6.52 -12.45 19.03
C ARG A 99 5.57 -13.62 19.21
N TRP A 100 4.36 -13.56 18.64
CA TRP A 100 3.37 -14.64 18.73
C TRP A 100 3.84 -15.91 18.02
N GLY A 101 4.56 -15.77 16.89
CA GLY A 101 5.19 -16.89 16.19
C GLY A 101 6.18 -17.65 17.07
N LYS A 102 7.00 -16.94 17.85
CA LYS A 102 7.98 -17.56 18.77
C LYS A 102 7.36 -18.34 19.92
N ILE A 103 6.16 -17.95 20.36
CA ILE A 103 5.42 -18.63 21.43
C ILE A 103 4.33 -19.58 20.88
N TYR A 104 4.33 -19.85 19.58
CA TYR A 104 3.36 -20.70 18.89
C TYR A 104 1.89 -20.29 19.10
N ASP A 105 1.62 -19.01 19.35
CA ASP A 105 0.26 -18.47 19.46
C ASP A 105 -0.31 -18.13 18.07
N THR A 106 -0.60 -19.18 17.31
CA THR A 106 -1.12 -19.08 15.93
C THR A 106 -2.45 -18.35 15.87
N ARG A 107 -3.31 -18.52 16.89
CA ARG A 107 -4.63 -17.87 16.95
C ARG A 107 -4.53 -16.35 17.02
N SER A 108 -3.60 -15.82 17.82
CA SER A 108 -3.36 -14.37 17.88
C SER A 108 -2.81 -13.83 16.56
N VAL A 109 -1.95 -14.59 15.86
CA VAL A 109 -1.44 -14.24 14.53
C VAL A 109 -2.58 -14.16 13.52
N GLU A 110 -3.38 -15.22 13.39
CA GLU A 110 -4.50 -15.32 12.45
C GLU A 110 -5.52 -14.20 12.66
N ASN A 111 -5.95 -13.97 13.91
CA ASN A 111 -6.92 -12.94 14.24
C ASN A 111 -6.40 -11.54 13.94
N SER A 112 -5.11 -11.28 14.21
CA SER A 112 -4.52 -9.96 13.97
C SER A 112 -4.35 -9.66 12.49
N ILE A 113 -3.95 -10.66 11.69
CA ILE A 113 -3.86 -10.54 10.23
C ILE A 113 -5.25 -10.34 9.64
N SER A 114 -6.24 -11.14 10.05
CA SER A 114 -7.63 -11.02 9.61
C SER A 114 -8.18 -9.61 9.85
N ARG A 115 -8.04 -9.09 11.08
CA ARG A 115 -8.48 -7.72 11.42
C ARG A 115 -7.72 -6.67 10.63
N GLY A 116 -6.40 -6.85 10.50
CA GLY A 116 -5.56 -5.94 9.71
C GLY A 116 -5.98 -5.86 8.25
N LEU A 117 -6.35 -7.00 7.65
CA LEU A 117 -6.90 -7.07 6.30
C LEU A 117 -8.26 -6.40 6.21
N THR A 118 -9.19 -6.67 7.13
CA THR A 118 -10.51 -6.02 7.16
C THR A 118 -10.38 -4.49 7.20
N TYR A 119 -9.55 -3.94 8.09
CA TYR A 119 -9.34 -2.49 8.18
C TYR A 119 -8.63 -1.92 6.95
N SER A 120 -7.68 -2.66 6.37
CA SER A 120 -7.02 -2.23 5.14
C SER A 120 -8.02 -2.14 3.99
N PHE A 121 -8.91 -3.13 3.85
CA PHE A 121 -9.95 -3.14 2.83
C PHE A 121 -11.03 -2.10 3.05
N LEU A 122 -11.41 -1.83 4.30
CA LEU A 122 -12.32 -0.76 4.66
C LEU A 122 -11.88 0.59 4.05
N MET A 123 -10.58 0.89 4.08
CA MET A 123 -10.07 2.12 3.46
C MET A 123 -9.79 1.96 1.97
N ALA A 124 -9.28 0.81 1.54
CA ALA A 124 -8.81 0.63 0.17
C ALA A 124 -9.95 0.58 -0.86
N PHE A 125 -11.05 -0.13 -0.59
CA PHE A 125 -12.15 -0.28 -1.55
C PHE A 125 -12.77 1.05 -2.02
N PRO A 126 -13.16 1.99 -1.13
CA PRO A 126 -13.68 3.28 -1.58
C PRO A 126 -12.64 4.09 -2.36
N ILE A 127 -11.36 4.01 -2.01
CA ILE A 127 -10.28 4.69 -2.74
C ILE A 127 -10.07 4.07 -4.13
N ILE A 128 -10.10 2.75 -4.24
CA ILE A 128 -9.96 2.03 -5.51
C ILE A 128 -11.11 2.42 -6.44
N ILE A 129 -12.36 2.32 -5.96
CA ILE A 129 -13.53 2.60 -6.80
C ILE A 129 -13.65 4.09 -7.12
N GLY A 130 -13.42 4.98 -6.15
CA GLY A 130 -13.39 6.42 -6.39
C GLY A 130 -12.28 6.82 -7.38
N GLY A 131 -11.10 6.20 -7.24
CA GLY A 131 -9.97 6.39 -8.15
C GLY A 131 -10.24 5.88 -9.55
N ILE A 132 -10.95 4.77 -9.72
CA ILE A 132 -11.38 4.30 -11.04
C ILE A 132 -12.41 5.26 -11.65
N LEU A 133 -13.40 5.73 -10.89
CA LEU A 133 -14.48 6.58 -11.43
C LEU A 133 -14.04 8.01 -11.74
N LEU A 134 -13.13 8.57 -10.96
CA LEU A 134 -12.72 9.99 -11.05
C LEU A 134 -11.26 10.17 -11.51
N GLY A 135 -10.52 9.07 -11.69
CA GLY A 135 -9.06 9.08 -11.91
C GLY A 135 -8.62 9.91 -13.10
N GLU A 136 -9.31 9.81 -14.24
CA GLU A 136 -8.99 10.59 -15.45
C GLU A 136 -9.01 12.09 -15.17
N ARG A 137 -10.09 12.58 -14.55
CA ARG A 137 -10.26 14.00 -14.22
C ARG A 137 -9.30 14.43 -13.12
N MET A 138 -9.04 13.58 -12.13
CA MET A 138 -8.04 13.87 -11.10
C MET A 138 -6.63 14.00 -11.67
N LEU A 139 -6.24 13.13 -12.61
CA LEU A 139 -4.97 13.23 -13.33
C LEU A 139 -4.90 14.54 -14.14
N TYR A 140 -5.95 14.84 -14.91
CA TYR A 140 -6.05 16.06 -15.71
C TYR A 140 -5.89 17.32 -14.85
N PHE A 141 -6.59 17.42 -13.72
CA PHE A 141 -6.62 18.63 -12.91
C PHE A 141 -5.40 18.81 -12.01
N PHE A 142 -4.80 17.72 -11.49
CA PHE A 142 -3.65 17.82 -10.60
C PHE A 142 -2.31 17.81 -11.33
N TYR A 143 -2.21 17.13 -12.46
CA TYR A 143 -0.94 16.96 -13.19
C TYR A 143 -0.97 17.58 -14.59
N GLY A 144 -2.16 17.85 -15.14
CA GLY A 144 -2.34 18.49 -16.45
C GLY A 144 -2.83 17.53 -17.53
N ALA A 145 -3.21 18.09 -18.67
CA ALA A 145 -3.79 17.35 -19.79
C ALA A 145 -2.90 16.20 -20.30
N GLY A 146 -1.58 16.40 -20.28
CA GLY A 146 -0.59 15.40 -20.71
C GLY A 146 -0.51 14.14 -19.83
N PHE A 147 -1.20 14.08 -18.68
CA PHE A 147 -1.23 12.91 -17.80
C PHE A 147 -2.52 12.09 -17.93
N ALA A 148 -3.56 12.65 -18.56
CA ALA A 148 -4.87 12.00 -18.65
C ALA A 148 -4.84 10.70 -19.47
N TRP A 149 -3.95 10.59 -20.47
CA TRP A 149 -3.81 9.37 -21.27
C TRP A 149 -3.29 8.16 -20.46
N GLY A 150 -2.67 8.39 -19.30
CA GLY A 150 -2.28 7.34 -18.35
C GLY A 150 -3.45 6.70 -17.59
N TYR A 151 -4.69 7.12 -17.87
CA TYR A 151 -5.88 6.64 -17.18
C TYR A 151 -6.11 5.13 -17.29
N THR A 152 -5.84 4.51 -18.44
CA THR A 152 -5.98 3.04 -18.58
C THR A 152 -5.03 2.30 -17.63
N ALA A 153 -3.76 2.72 -17.58
CA ALA A 153 -2.78 2.16 -16.65
C ALA A 153 -3.21 2.37 -15.18
N LEU A 154 -3.85 3.52 -14.88
CA LEU A 154 -4.41 3.81 -13.57
C LEU A 154 -5.52 2.83 -13.18
N ILE A 155 -6.44 2.50 -14.10
CA ILE A 155 -7.50 1.51 -13.86
C ILE A 155 -6.88 0.14 -13.55
N ILE A 156 -5.92 -0.31 -14.38
CA ILE A 156 -5.26 -1.60 -14.20
C ILE A 156 -4.58 -1.65 -12.82
N LEU A 157 -3.81 -0.62 -12.47
CA LEU A 157 -3.11 -0.57 -11.18
C LEU A 157 -4.05 -0.48 -9.99
N PHE A 158 -5.17 0.27 -10.07
CA PHE A 158 -6.18 0.27 -9.02
C PHE A 158 -6.86 -1.09 -8.85
N SER A 159 -7.16 -1.78 -9.94
CA SER A 159 -7.81 -3.09 -9.93
C SER A 159 -7.02 -4.14 -9.14
N VAL A 160 -5.68 -4.06 -9.17
CA VAL A 160 -4.80 -4.98 -8.43
C VAL A 160 -4.47 -4.53 -7.00
N LYS A 161 -4.90 -3.34 -6.54
CA LYS A 161 -4.55 -2.88 -5.18
C LYS A 161 -5.13 -3.74 -4.07
N ALA A 162 -6.33 -4.28 -4.25
CA ALA A 162 -6.90 -5.23 -3.28
C ALA A 162 -6.01 -6.47 -3.12
N ILE A 163 -5.50 -7.00 -4.23
CA ILE A 163 -4.56 -8.14 -4.25
C ILE A 163 -3.21 -7.72 -3.65
N THR A 164 -2.74 -6.51 -3.94
CA THR A 164 -1.51 -5.95 -3.37
C THR A 164 -1.56 -5.90 -1.84
N ILE A 165 -2.71 -5.55 -1.26
CA ILE A 165 -2.92 -5.56 0.18
C ILE A 165 -2.78 -6.98 0.72
N LEU A 166 -3.45 -7.97 0.13
CA LEU A 166 -3.30 -9.38 0.52
C LEU A 166 -1.85 -9.84 0.45
N ASN A 167 -1.17 -9.55 -0.66
CA ASN A 167 0.23 -9.85 -0.86
C ASN A 167 1.10 -9.32 0.28
N SER A 168 0.88 -8.06 0.65
CA SER A 168 1.68 -7.37 1.66
C SER A 168 1.55 -8.00 3.04
N PHE A 169 0.36 -8.50 3.40
CA PHE A 169 0.14 -9.22 4.65
C PHE A 169 0.72 -10.63 4.61
N PHE A 170 0.63 -11.32 3.48
CA PHE A 170 1.16 -12.69 3.36
C PHE A 170 2.69 -12.71 3.42
N THR A 171 3.36 -11.87 2.64
CA THR A 171 4.82 -11.75 2.62
C THR A 171 5.38 -11.28 3.97
N MET A 172 4.69 -10.35 4.62
CA MET A 172 5.00 -9.93 6.00
C MET A 172 4.86 -11.10 6.99
N SER A 173 3.79 -11.87 6.90
CA SER A 173 3.53 -12.99 7.81
C SER A 173 4.57 -14.09 7.64
N LEU A 174 4.93 -14.45 6.40
CA LEU A 174 6.02 -15.40 6.13
C LEU A 174 7.34 -14.91 6.75
N SER A 175 7.66 -13.63 6.55
CA SER A 175 8.89 -13.05 7.10
C SER A 175 8.89 -13.01 8.62
N ALA A 176 7.76 -12.69 9.25
CA ALA A 176 7.62 -12.60 10.70
C ALA A 176 7.61 -13.98 11.39
N LEU A 177 7.22 -15.05 10.68
CA LEU A 177 7.18 -16.44 11.15
C LEU A 177 8.45 -17.24 10.78
N ASP A 178 9.59 -16.56 10.63
CA ASP A 178 10.90 -17.14 10.30
C ASP A 178 10.94 -17.93 8.96
N ARG A 179 10.01 -17.66 8.03
CA ARG A 179 9.98 -18.19 6.66
C ARG A 179 10.50 -17.21 5.62
N GLN A 180 11.54 -16.45 5.99
CA GLN A 180 12.14 -15.45 5.10
C GLN A 180 12.68 -16.05 3.80
N LYS A 181 13.18 -17.29 3.83
CA LYS A 181 13.63 -18.02 2.63
C LYS A 181 12.50 -18.25 1.64
N ASP A 182 11.33 -18.66 2.12
CA ASP A 182 10.16 -18.91 1.28
C ASP A 182 9.65 -17.60 0.66
N ALA A 183 9.57 -16.53 1.48
CA ALA A 183 9.21 -15.19 0.99
C ALA A 183 10.20 -14.68 -0.08
N PHE A 184 11.51 -14.91 0.12
CA PHE A 184 12.53 -14.53 -0.85
C PHE A 184 12.39 -15.29 -2.17
N ILE A 185 12.19 -16.61 -2.13
CA ILE A 185 12.02 -17.44 -3.33
C ILE A 185 10.80 -16.99 -4.14
N VAL A 186 9.65 -16.77 -3.46
CA VAL A 186 8.44 -16.29 -4.13
C VAL A 186 8.66 -14.92 -4.75
N THR A 187 9.29 -13.99 -4.03
CA THR A 187 9.57 -12.65 -4.56
C THR A 187 10.56 -12.69 -5.73
N ALA A 188 11.62 -13.50 -5.67
CA ALA A 188 12.59 -13.63 -6.75
C ALA A 188 11.96 -14.24 -8.02
N PHE A 189 11.12 -15.26 -7.86
CA PHE A 189 10.36 -15.84 -8.96
C PHE A 189 9.39 -14.80 -9.58
N SER A 190 8.68 -14.07 -8.72
CA SER A 190 7.76 -13.02 -9.17
C SER A 190 8.50 -11.87 -9.89
N ALA A 191 9.67 -11.48 -9.39
CA ALA A 191 10.53 -10.48 -10.04
C ALA A 191 10.94 -10.91 -11.44
N THR A 192 11.29 -12.19 -11.60
CA THR A 192 11.65 -12.76 -12.90
C THR A 192 10.46 -12.70 -13.86
N ILE A 193 9.26 -13.09 -13.40
CA ILE A 193 8.03 -12.98 -14.19
C ILE A 193 7.78 -11.52 -14.59
N ASN A 194 7.93 -10.58 -13.65
CA ASN A 194 7.71 -9.16 -13.91
C ASN A 194 8.62 -8.62 -15.01
N ILE A 195 9.93 -8.90 -14.93
CA ILE A 195 10.90 -8.46 -15.94
C ILE A 195 10.57 -9.08 -17.30
N VAL A 196 10.28 -10.37 -17.36
CA VAL A 196 9.90 -11.05 -18.61
C VAL A 196 8.63 -10.45 -19.20
N LEU A 197 7.58 -10.26 -18.39
CA LEU A 197 6.33 -9.67 -18.84
C LEU A 197 6.52 -8.22 -19.28
N ASN A 198 7.31 -7.42 -18.58
CA ASN A 198 7.61 -6.05 -18.97
C ASN A 198 8.32 -6.00 -20.32
N ILE A 199 9.33 -6.84 -20.56
CA ILE A 199 10.03 -6.92 -21.85
C ILE A 199 9.09 -7.30 -23.00
N LEU A 200 8.09 -8.15 -22.74
CA LEU A 200 7.13 -8.59 -23.75
C LEU A 200 5.99 -7.59 -23.98
N LEU A 201 5.44 -7.00 -22.91
CA LEU A 201 4.21 -6.20 -22.95
C LEU A 201 4.47 -4.71 -23.17
N ILE A 202 5.55 -4.15 -22.64
CA ILE A 202 5.85 -2.70 -22.78
C ILE A 202 6.00 -2.30 -24.26
N PRO A 203 6.74 -3.04 -25.12
CA PRO A 203 6.87 -2.65 -26.52
C PRO A 203 5.55 -2.68 -27.31
N GLN A 204 4.57 -3.46 -26.85
CA GLN A 204 3.29 -3.67 -27.55
C GLN A 204 2.17 -2.78 -27.01
N MET A 205 2.14 -2.53 -25.70
CA MET A 205 1.05 -1.86 -24.98
C MET A 205 1.50 -0.60 -24.22
N GLY A 206 2.77 -0.22 -24.32
CA GLY A 206 3.32 0.92 -23.59
C GLY A 206 3.21 0.77 -22.08
N ILE A 207 2.86 1.87 -21.40
CA ILE A 207 2.69 1.92 -19.94
C ILE A 207 1.54 1.05 -19.43
N GLU A 208 0.55 0.74 -20.26
CA GLU A 208 -0.54 -0.19 -19.93
C GLU A 208 -0.01 -1.62 -19.82
N GLY A 209 0.96 -1.97 -20.68
CA GLY A 209 1.70 -3.23 -20.62
C GLY A 209 2.48 -3.39 -19.31
N ALA A 210 3.15 -2.32 -18.85
CA ALA A 210 3.82 -2.32 -17.54
C ALA A 210 2.83 -2.50 -16.38
N ALA A 211 1.69 -1.78 -16.42
CA ALA A 211 0.64 -1.93 -15.42
C ALA A 211 0.09 -3.37 -15.37
N LEU A 212 -0.12 -4.00 -16.53
CA LEU A 212 -0.61 -5.37 -16.65
C LEU A 212 0.44 -6.40 -16.17
N ALA A 213 1.70 -6.23 -16.55
CA ALA A 213 2.81 -7.05 -16.07
C ALA A 213 2.89 -7.04 -14.54
N THR A 214 2.75 -5.87 -13.93
CA THR A 214 2.71 -5.70 -12.48
C THR A 214 1.46 -6.33 -11.87
N ALA A 215 0.29 -6.20 -12.50
CA ALA A 215 -0.93 -6.82 -12.01
C ALA A 215 -0.84 -8.37 -11.98
N ILE A 216 -0.32 -8.96 -13.05
CA ILE A 216 -0.10 -10.41 -13.16
C ILE A 216 0.93 -10.86 -12.12
N THR A 217 2.05 -10.14 -12.01
CA THR A 217 3.13 -10.45 -11.06
C THR A 217 2.63 -10.48 -9.62
N ILE A 218 1.91 -9.43 -9.20
CA ILE A 218 1.38 -9.32 -7.84
C ILE A 218 0.39 -10.46 -7.58
N THR A 219 -0.43 -10.81 -8.56
CA THR A 219 -1.38 -11.92 -8.45
C THR A 219 -0.65 -13.25 -8.24
N VAL A 220 0.35 -13.56 -9.08
CA VAL A 220 1.17 -14.76 -8.94
C VAL A 220 1.87 -14.81 -7.58
N ASN A 221 2.50 -13.71 -7.17
CA ASN A 221 3.16 -13.62 -5.87
C ASN A 221 2.19 -13.88 -4.71
N THR A 222 0.98 -13.33 -4.80
CA THR A 222 -0.06 -13.49 -3.77
C THR A 222 -0.55 -14.93 -3.67
N VAL A 223 -0.78 -15.58 -4.82
CA VAL A 223 -1.20 -16.98 -4.87
C VAL A 223 -0.11 -17.87 -4.26
N LEU A 224 1.16 -17.69 -4.64
CA LEU A 224 2.27 -18.49 -4.12
C LEU A 224 2.51 -18.24 -2.64
N SER A 225 2.59 -16.97 -2.22
CA SER A 225 2.76 -16.60 -0.81
C SER A 225 1.61 -17.11 0.04
N GLY A 226 0.37 -16.98 -0.45
CA GLY A 226 -0.84 -17.47 0.22
C GLY A 226 -0.85 -18.99 0.35
N TYR A 227 -0.45 -19.71 -0.70
CA TYR A 227 -0.33 -21.17 -0.68
C TYR A 227 0.66 -21.64 0.38
N ILE A 228 1.86 -21.06 0.42
CA ILE A 228 2.87 -21.42 1.43
C ILE A 228 2.35 -21.07 2.83
N LEU A 229 1.76 -19.90 3.00
CA LEU A 229 1.28 -19.42 4.29
C LEU A 229 0.09 -20.26 4.83
N SER A 230 -0.78 -20.75 3.95
CA SER A 230 -1.91 -21.62 4.32
C SER A 230 -1.48 -22.95 4.94
N ARG A 231 -0.23 -23.38 4.73
CA ARG A 231 0.36 -24.56 5.38
C ARG A 231 0.85 -24.29 6.80
N ILE A 232 0.86 -23.02 7.22
CA ILE A 232 1.43 -22.56 8.50
C ILE A 232 0.32 -21.99 9.39
N ILE A 233 -0.53 -21.13 8.83
CA ILE A 233 -1.65 -20.48 9.54
C ILE A 233 -2.90 -20.46 8.68
N GLN A 234 -4.06 -20.44 9.32
CA GLN A 234 -5.36 -20.33 8.67
C GLN A 234 -5.86 -18.88 8.72
N ILE A 235 -5.57 -18.11 7.68
CA ILE A 235 -6.11 -16.75 7.57
C ILE A 235 -7.59 -16.83 7.20
N ARG A 236 -8.45 -16.53 8.16
CA ARG A 236 -9.91 -16.44 7.95
C ARG A 236 -10.25 -15.02 7.58
N ILE A 237 -10.75 -14.82 6.37
CA ILE A 237 -11.27 -13.51 5.95
C ILE A 237 -12.66 -13.33 6.57
N GLU A 238 -12.91 -12.18 7.19
CA GLU A 238 -14.20 -11.85 7.78
C GLU A 238 -15.23 -11.53 6.67
N PHE A 239 -15.86 -12.58 6.14
CA PHE A 239 -16.76 -12.49 4.98
C PHE A 239 -17.91 -11.49 5.19
N ASN A 240 -18.47 -11.43 6.41
CA ASN A 240 -19.53 -10.46 6.74
C ASN A 240 -19.04 -9.01 6.61
N SER A 241 -17.84 -8.73 7.14
CA SER A 241 -17.24 -7.39 7.06
C SER A 241 -16.89 -7.04 5.61
N LEU A 242 -16.42 -7.99 4.81
CA LEU A 242 -16.22 -7.78 3.37
C LEU A 242 -17.52 -7.44 2.63
N ILE A 243 -18.61 -8.17 2.89
CA ILE A 243 -19.92 -7.86 2.29
C ILE A 243 -20.35 -6.44 2.66
N ASN A 244 -20.18 -6.05 3.92
CA ASN A 244 -20.53 -4.71 4.38
C ASN A 244 -19.69 -3.64 3.65
N ILE A 245 -18.38 -3.85 3.55
CA ILE A 245 -17.47 -2.96 2.81
C ILE A 245 -17.90 -2.84 1.35
N ILE A 246 -18.22 -3.95 0.69
CA ILE A 246 -18.69 -3.97 -0.71
C ILE A 246 -20.00 -3.20 -0.83
N LYS A 247 -20.99 -3.46 0.04
CA LYS A 247 -22.27 -2.73 0.04
C LYS A 247 -22.08 -1.22 0.18
N GLY A 248 -21.30 -0.78 1.17
CA GLY A 248 -21.03 0.64 1.38
C GLY A 248 -20.29 1.27 0.20
N THR A 249 -19.32 0.55 -0.36
CA THR A 249 -18.58 1.02 -1.54
C THR A 249 -19.47 1.11 -2.77
N SER A 250 -20.37 0.14 -2.99
CA SER A 250 -21.32 0.16 -4.10
C SER A 250 -22.32 1.30 -4.00
N ILE A 251 -22.80 1.63 -2.79
CA ILE A 251 -23.72 2.77 -2.60
C ILE A 251 -22.98 4.10 -2.84
N MET A 252 -21.75 4.24 -2.34
CA MET A 252 -20.90 5.39 -2.64
C MET A 252 -20.64 5.51 -4.16
N ALA A 253 -20.30 4.39 -4.81
CA ALA A 253 -20.03 4.34 -6.24
C ALA A 253 -21.26 4.74 -7.06
N LEU A 254 -22.45 4.27 -6.67
CA LEU A 254 -23.70 4.65 -7.31
C LEU A 254 -23.93 6.16 -7.21
N PHE A 255 -23.71 6.76 -6.05
CA PHE A 255 -23.80 8.21 -5.89
C PHE A 255 -22.82 8.95 -6.81
N VAL A 256 -21.56 8.53 -6.85
CA VAL A 256 -20.54 9.15 -7.71
C VAL A 256 -20.92 9.00 -9.19
N MET A 257 -21.37 7.82 -9.62
CA MET A 257 -21.80 7.57 -11.00
C MET A 257 -22.99 8.44 -11.41
N VAL A 258 -23.99 8.58 -10.53
CA VAL A 258 -25.11 9.49 -10.75
C VAL A 258 -24.61 10.93 -10.86
N TYR A 259 -23.75 11.37 -9.94
CA TYR A 259 -23.21 12.72 -9.95
C TYR A 259 -22.48 13.07 -11.26
N ILE A 260 -21.57 12.21 -11.73
CA ILE A 260 -20.81 12.45 -12.97
C ILE A 260 -21.67 12.37 -14.23
N THR A 261 -22.85 11.73 -14.17
CA THR A 261 -23.80 11.68 -15.29
C THR A 261 -24.55 13.01 -15.44
N PHE A 262 -24.87 13.69 -14.33
CA PHE A 262 -25.62 14.94 -14.33
C PHE A 262 -24.75 16.19 -14.28
N VAL A 263 -23.52 16.10 -13.76
CA VAL A 263 -22.61 17.24 -13.56
C VAL A 263 -21.36 17.06 -14.41
N GLN A 264 -21.12 18.01 -15.31
CA GLN A 264 -19.90 18.06 -16.10
C GLN A 264 -18.72 18.50 -15.22
N LEU A 265 -17.66 17.69 -15.21
CA LEU A 265 -16.46 17.90 -14.38
C LEU A 265 -15.51 18.91 -15.04
N GLU A 266 -15.94 20.16 -15.16
CA GLU A 266 -15.16 21.25 -15.77
C GLU A 266 -14.14 21.90 -14.81
N SER A 267 -14.34 21.72 -13.51
CA SER A 267 -13.52 22.32 -12.47
C SER A 267 -13.02 21.29 -11.46
N VAL A 268 -11.84 21.57 -10.88
CA VAL A 268 -11.28 20.79 -9.76
C VAL A 268 -12.27 20.69 -8.61
N TRP A 269 -12.99 21.77 -8.29
CA TRP A 269 -13.95 21.79 -7.20
C TRP A 269 -15.15 20.87 -7.43
N LEU A 270 -15.64 20.80 -8.68
CA LEU A 270 -16.71 19.88 -9.08
C LEU A 270 -16.24 18.41 -9.05
N THR A 271 -14.94 18.17 -9.24
CA THR A 271 -14.36 16.82 -9.12
C THR A 271 -14.12 16.42 -7.66
N LEU A 272 -13.80 17.38 -6.78
CA LEU A 272 -13.57 17.15 -5.36
C LEU A 272 -14.86 16.95 -4.57
N LEU A 273 -15.95 17.63 -4.93
CA LEU A 273 -17.25 17.51 -4.26
C LEU A 273 -17.75 16.06 -4.12
N PRO A 274 -17.82 15.24 -5.19
CA PRO A 274 -18.28 13.86 -5.08
C PRO A 274 -17.33 12.97 -4.25
N ILE A 275 -16.04 13.32 -4.15
CA ILE A 275 -15.08 12.61 -3.28
C ILE A 275 -15.44 12.84 -1.81
N PHE A 276 -15.65 14.10 -1.41
CA PHE A 276 -16.01 14.42 -0.03
C PHE A 276 -17.39 13.88 0.35
N VAL A 277 -18.39 14.09 -0.50
CA VAL A 277 -19.76 13.61 -0.23
C VAL A 277 -19.80 12.07 -0.26
N GLY A 278 -19.12 11.45 -1.22
CA GLY A 278 -18.97 9.99 -1.28
C GLY A 278 -18.30 9.42 -0.03
N ALA A 279 -17.23 10.06 0.47
CA ALA A 279 -16.57 9.65 1.71
C ALA A 279 -17.52 9.75 2.91
N ILE A 280 -18.31 10.82 3.02
CA ILE A 280 -19.32 10.96 4.09
C ILE A 280 -20.39 9.87 4.00
N ILE A 281 -20.92 9.61 2.80
CA ILE A 281 -21.90 8.54 2.56
C ILE A 281 -21.31 7.19 2.98
N TYR A 282 -20.08 6.90 2.55
CA TYR A 282 -19.40 5.65 2.86
C TYR A 282 -19.21 5.48 4.37
N ILE A 283 -18.68 6.50 5.06
CA ILE A 283 -18.46 6.48 6.52
C ILE A 283 -19.79 6.28 7.25
N HIS A 284 -20.85 6.99 6.87
CA HIS A 284 -22.17 6.86 7.48
C HIS A 284 -22.74 5.44 7.34
N ILE A 285 -22.60 4.85 6.16
CA ILE A 285 -23.03 3.46 5.92
C ILE A 285 -22.18 2.47 6.71
N MET A 286 -20.87 2.67 6.77
CA MET A 286 -19.97 1.80 7.53
C MET A 286 -20.24 1.81 9.03
N ILE A 287 -20.53 2.98 9.60
CA ILE A 287 -20.91 3.09 11.02
C ILE A 287 -22.18 2.30 11.33
N ARG A 288 -23.13 2.21 10.39
CA ARG A 288 -24.38 1.46 10.54
C ARG A 288 -24.23 -0.04 10.28
N LEU A 289 -23.44 -0.42 9.27
CA LEU A 289 -23.32 -1.82 8.83
C LEU A 289 -22.26 -2.61 9.59
N GLU A 290 -21.23 -1.95 10.15
CA GLU A 290 -20.09 -2.61 10.79
C GLU A 290 -20.02 -2.25 12.30
N PRO A 291 -20.64 -3.06 13.18
CA PRO A 291 -20.70 -2.78 14.62
C PRO A 291 -19.33 -2.63 15.27
N LYS A 292 -18.30 -3.33 14.74
CA LYS A 292 -16.92 -3.23 15.22
C LYS A 292 -16.38 -1.80 15.12
N ILE A 293 -16.64 -1.13 13.99
CA ILE A 293 -16.22 0.26 13.77
C ILE A 293 -16.96 1.18 14.74
N TYR A 294 -18.27 0.99 14.90
CA TYR A 294 -19.06 1.75 15.86
C TYR A 294 -18.50 1.64 17.28
N HIS A 295 -18.20 0.42 17.74
CA HIS A 295 -17.67 0.18 19.07
C HIS A 295 -16.25 0.74 19.27
N GLU A 296 -15.37 0.64 18.27
CA GLU A 296 -14.03 1.23 18.35
C GLU A 296 -14.06 2.75 18.35
N LEU A 297 -14.88 3.39 17.51
CA LEU A 297 -15.06 4.84 17.53
C LEU A 297 -15.62 5.31 18.86
N LYS A 298 -16.63 4.60 19.41
CA LYS A 298 -17.18 4.89 20.74
C LYS A 298 -16.12 4.76 21.84
N ALA A 299 -15.25 3.76 21.77
CA ALA A 299 -14.15 3.56 22.71
C ALA A 299 -13.09 4.67 22.62
N ILE A 300 -12.80 5.18 21.42
CA ILE A 300 -11.89 6.31 21.21
C ILE A 300 -12.50 7.60 21.78
N TYR A 301 -13.77 7.88 21.49
CA TYR A 301 -14.46 9.08 22.00
C TYR A 301 -14.58 9.10 23.52
N THR A 302 -14.89 7.94 24.13
CA THR A 302 -14.92 7.82 25.60
C THR A 302 -13.53 8.02 26.22
N LYS A 303 -12.46 7.58 25.56
CA LYS A 303 -11.08 7.88 26.00
C LYS A 303 -10.71 9.37 25.86
N LEU A 304 -11.35 10.10 24.94
CA LEU A 304 -11.11 11.52 24.69
C LEU A 304 -12.05 12.45 25.49
N ASN A 305 -12.89 11.91 26.39
CA ASN A 305 -13.92 12.67 27.12
C ASN A 305 -14.87 13.49 26.22
N LEU A 306 -15.10 13.05 24.99
CA LEU A 306 -16.03 13.70 24.08
C LEU A 306 -17.44 13.09 24.24
N PRO A 307 -18.52 13.92 24.26
CA PRO A 307 -19.88 13.42 24.34
C PRO A 307 -20.22 12.57 23.11
N TRP A 308 -20.55 11.29 23.33
CA TRP A 308 -21.01 10.39 22.27
C TRP A 308 -22.54 10.51 22.15
N GLY A 309 -23.02 11.00 21.00
CA GLY A 309 -24.46 11.16 20.74
C GLY A 309 -25.19 9.81 20.81
N GLN A 310 -26.26 9.74 21.60
CA GLN A 310 -27.08 8.53 21.78
C GLN A 310 -27.99 8.20 20.57
N ALA A 311 -27.81 8.84 19.42
CA ALA A 311 -28.67 8.65 18.25
C ALA A 311 -27.86 8.33 17.00
N LEU A 312 -27.75 7.04 16.66
CA LEU A 312 -27.41 6.54 15.34
C LEU A 312 -28.15 5.24 15.08
#